data_AF-L8LTQ9-F1
#
_entry.id   AF-L8LTQ9-F1
#
_cell.length_a   1.000
_cell.length_b   1.000
_cell.length_c   1.000
_cell.angle_alpha   90.00
_cell.angle_beta   90.00
_cell.angle_gamma   90.00
#
_symmetry.space_group_name_H-M   'P 1'
#
loop_
_entity.id
_entity.type
_entity.pdbx_description
1 polymer ?
#
loop_
_entity_poly.entity_id
_entity_poly.type
_entity_poly.pdbx_seq_one_letter_code
_entity_poly.pdbx_strand_id
1 'polypeptide(L)'
;MVAERIDWVKHQLLATAYWYQQSQRADNSQLREKYEKAYHNARQTWLVHPLTLNLTPESQNDWWNWALWMVSKFQRCSSPIEGRNGYLSQIHHNRRGLSSQRLKVATVIHNYVIRRSDGTTAAERLFCLKFPDLFEFLVHHLGELPQPRRARKSSIAQTFTLSTVPS
;
A
#
# COMPACT_ATOMS: atom_id res chain seq x y z
N MET A 1 -24.57 11.67 -9.14
CA MET A 1 -25.15 11.02 -7.94
C MET A 1 -24.19 10.06 -7.22
N VAL A 2 -23.75 8.93 -7.80
CA VAL A 2 -22.85 7.99 -7.07
C VAL A 2 -21.45 8.58 -6.81
N ALA A 3 -20.83 9.19 -7.81
CA ALA A 3 -19.51 9.81 -7.68
C ALA A 3 -19.49 10.94 -6.63
N GLU A 4 -20.53 11.78 -6.63
CA GLU A 4 -20.71 12.88 -5.68
C GLU A 4 -20.90 12.40 -4.24
N ARG A 5 -21.64 11.30 -4.04
CA ARG A 5 -21.76 10.67 -2.72
C ARG A 5 -20.44 10.10 -2.24
N ILE A 6 -19.68 9.43 -3.11
CA ILE A 6 -18.35 8.90 -2.78
C ILE A 6 -17.41 10.06 -2.40
N ASP A 7 -17.47 11.17 -3.13
CA ASP A 7 -16.68 12.36 -2.86
C ASP A 7 -17.01 12.97 -1.49
N TRP A 8 -18.30 13.16 -1.20
CA TRP A 8 -18.77 13.63 0.11
C TRP A 8 -18.32 12.71 1.25
N VAL A 9 -18.44 11.38 1.09
CA VAL A 9 -17.96 10.44 2.11
C VAL A 9 -16.47 10.62 2.36
N LYS A 10 -15.65 10.67 1.31
CA LYS A 10 -14.18 10.71 1.43
C LYS A 10 -13.68 12.04 1.97
N HIS A 11 -14.14 13.14 1.40
CA HIS A 11 -13.55 14.46 1.62
C HIS A 11 -14.28 15.29 2.68
N GLN A 12 -15.54 14.97 3.00
CA GLN A 12 -16.31 15.68 4.03
C GLN A 12 -16.49 14.83 5.27
N LEU A 13 -17.24 13.72 5.19
CA LEU A 13 -17.64 12.93 6.34
C LEU A 13 -16.43 12.25 7.02
N LEU A 14 -15.67 11.44 6.27
CA LEU A 14 -14.52 10.71 6.83
C LEU A 14 -13.40 11.66 7.26
N ALA A 15 -13.16 12.74 6.52
CA ALA A 15 -12.20 13.76 6.90
C ALA A 15 -12.56 14.43 8.24
N THR A 16 -13.83 14.78 8.43
CA THR A 16 -14.33 15.36 9.69
C THR A 16 -14.23 14.38 10.85
N ALA A 17 -14.69 13.13 10.65
CA ALA A 17 -14.60 12.07 11.65
C ALA A 17 -13.14 11.74 12.02
N TYR A 18 -12.22 11.83 11.07
CA TYR A 18 -10.79 11.67 11.31
C TYR A 18 -10.26 12.73 12.28
N TRP A 19 -10.49 14.02 12.00
CA TRP A 19 -10.01 15.09 12.88
C TRP A 19 -10.61 15.02 14.28
N TYR A 20 -11.89 14.67 14.38
CA TYR A 20 -12.51 14.40 15.67
C TYR A 20 -11.79 13.28 16.43
N GLN A 21 -11.58 12.12 15.81
CA GLN A 21 -10.92 11.01 16.50
C GLN A 21 -9.47 11.34 16.88
N GLN A 22 -8.74 12.08 16.04
CA GLN A 22 -7.37 12.50 16.35
C GLN A 22 -7.32 13.50 17.51
N SER A 23 -8.28 14.42 17.61
CA SER A 23 -8.31 15.34 18.75
C SER A 23 -8.56 14.61 20.07
N GLN A 24 -9.43 13.59 20.07
CA GLN A 24 -9.68 12.77 21.26
C GLN A 24 -8.46 11.92 21.67
N ARG A 25 -7.64 11.49 20.72
CA ARG A 25 -6.48 10.61 20.96
C ARG A 25 -5.17 11.35 21.21
N ALA A 26 -5.09 12.65 20.92
CA ALA A 26 -3.85 13.39 21.04
C ALA A 26 -3.52 13.63 22.52
N ASP A 27 -2.38 13.12 22.99
CA ASP A 27 -1.91 13.34 24.37
C ASP A 27 -1.28 14.72 24.58
N ASN A 28 -0.71 15.32 23.53
CA ASN A 28 -0.07 16.63 23.56
C ASN A 28 -1.10 17.76 23.40
N SER A 29 -1.13 18.71 24.35
CA SER A 29 -2.07 19.83 24.36
C SER A 29 -2.02 20.72 23.12
N GLN A 30 -0.83 21.11 22.67
CA GLN A 30 -0.66 21.94 21.47
C GLN A 30 -1.11 21.21 20.21
N LEU A 31 -0.89 19.88 20.17
CA LEU A 31 -1.31 19.06 19.03
C LEU A 31 -2.83 18.84 19.03
N ARG A 32 -3.41 18.65 20.22
CA ARG A 32 -4.86 18.55 20.42
C ARG A 32 -5.56 19.81 19.95
N GLU A 33 -5.10 20.99 20.35
CA GLU A 33 -5.66 22.28 19.92
C GLU A 33 -5.66 22.42 18.38
N LYS A 34 -4.56 22.04 17.73
CA LYS A 34 -4.48 22.03 16.25
C LYS A 34 -5.52 21.09 15.62
N TYR A 35 -5.70 19.89 16.18
CA TYR A 35 -6.70 18.94 15.68
C TYR A 35 -8.13 19.38 15.96
N GLU A 36 -8.40 19.99 17.11
CA GLU A 36 -9.71 20.57 17.42
C GLU A 36 -10.05 21.69 16.44
N LYS A 37 -9.09 22.59 16.16
CA LYS A 37 -9.27 23.63 15.14
C LYS A 37 -9.55 23.03 13.75
N ALA A 38 -8.79 22.01 13.35
CA ALA A 38 -9.03 21.32 12.08
C ALA A 38 -10.41 20.62 12.04
N TYR A 39 -10.81 19.99 13.15
CA TYR A 39 -12.13 19.38 13.30
C TYR A 39 -13.25 20.40 13.19
N HIS A 40 -13.15 21.55 13.88
CA HIS A 40 -14.15 22.61 13.80
C HIS A 40 -14.33 23.12 12.38
N ASN A 41 -13.24 23.37 11.66
CA ASN A 41 -13.29 23.82 10.27
C ASN A 41 -13.92 22.77 9.34
N ALA A 42 -13.50 21.50 9.48
CA ALA A 42 -14.04 20.40 8.69
C ALA A 42 -15.53 20.17 8.98
N ARG A 43 -15.92 20.23 10.26
CA ARG A 43 -17.31 20.06 10.70
C ARG A 43 -18.22 21.15 10.17
N GLN A 44 -17.77 22.41 10.17
CA GLN A 44 -18.54 23.51 9.57
C GLN A 44 -18.80 23.25 8.08
N THR A 45 -17.76 22.83 7.36
CA THR A 45 -17.87 22.51 5.92
C THR A 45 -18.81 21.32 5.67
N TRP A 46 -18.73 20.29 6.51
CA TRP A 46 -19.60 19.12 6.43
C TRP A 46 -21.07 19.45 6.69
N LEU A 47 -21.37 20.29 7.70
CA LEU A 47 -22.75 20.64 8.06
C LEU A 47 -23.46 21.49 7.00
N VAL A 48 -22.74 22.36 6.29
CA VAL A 48 -23.33 23.19 5.23
C VAL A 48 -23.41 22.49 3.88
N HIS A 49 -22.84 21.28 3.76
CA HIS A 49 -22.80 20.56 2.49
C HIS A 49 -24.22 20.12 2.06
N PRO A 50 -24.64 20.32 0.79
CA PRO A 50 -25.99 20.03 0.33
C PRO A 50 -26.45 18.59 0.62
N LEU A 51 -25.57 17.61 0.42
CA LEU A 51 -25.88 16.21 0.76
C LEU A 51 -26.11 15.98 2.26
N THR A 52 -25.42 16.69 3.15
CA THR A 52 -25.62 16.57 4.59
C THR A 52 -26.97 17.17 4.98
N LEU A 53 -27.32 18.33 4.42
CA LEU A 53 -28.59 19.01 4.67
C LEU A 53 -29.80 18.19 4.21
N ASN A 54 -29.64 17.37 3.18
CA ASN A 54 -30.69 16.49 2.67
C ASN A 54 -30.91 15.22 3.51
N LEU A 55 -30.05 14.94 4.51
CA LEU A 55 -30.18 13.77 5.38
C LEU A 55 -31.00 14.12 6.63
N THR A 56 -31.85 13.18 7.06
CA THR A 56 -32.51 13.28 8.37
C THR A 56 -31.47 13.26 9.51
N PRO A 57 -31.77 13.85 10.67
CA PRO A 57 -30.86 13.82 11.82
C PRO A 57 -30.44 12.39 12.22
N GLU A 58 -31.35 11.42 12.14
CA GLU A 58 -31.09 10.00 12.40
C GLU A 58 -30.07 9.44 11.39
N SER A 59 -30.30 9.68 10.10
CA SER A 59 -29.37 9.24 9.05
C SER A 59 -27.99 9.88 9.22
N GLN A 60 -27.92 11.17 9.59
CA GLN A 60 -26.64 11.83 9.86
C GLN A 60 -25.89 11.16 11.01
N ASN A 61 -26.59 10.77 12.08
CA ASN A 61 -26.01 10.06 13.21
C ASN A 61 -25.50 8.66 12.82
N ASP A 62 -26.26 7.92 12.00
CA ASP A 62 -25.84 6.61 11.50
C ASP A 62 -24.58 6.71 10.64
N TRP A 63 -24.54 7.67 9.71
CA TRP A 63 -23.36 7.96 8.90
C TRP A 63 -22.17 8.39 9.75
N TRP A 64 -22.40 9.18 10.79
CA TRP A 64 -21.36 9.60 11.73
C TRP A 64 -20.76 8.41 12.50
N ASN A 65 -21.61 7.54 13.05
CA ASN A 65 -21.16 6.32 13.75
C ASN A 65 -20.40 5.38 12.82
N TRP A 66 -20.90 5.19 11.59
CA TRP A 66 -20.20 4.43 10.56
C TRP A 66 -18.84 5.06 10.23
N ALA A 67 -18.77 6.38 10.09
CA ALA A 67 -17.53 7.09 9.82
C ALA A 67 -16.52 6.94 10.97
N LEU A 68 -16.95 7.06 12.22
CA LEU A 68 -16.09 6.80 13.39
C LEU A 68 -15.56 5.37 13.39
N TRP A 69 -16.41 4.38 13.08
CA TRP A 69 -15.99 2.99 12.95
C TRP A 69 -14.94 2.81 11.84
N MET A 70 -15.17 3.38 10.65
CA MET A 70 -14.23 3.33 9.53
C MET A 70 -12.89 3.97 9.88
N VAL A 71 -12.92 5.20 10.40
CA VAL A 71 -11.73 5.97 10.81
C VAL A 71 -10.95 5.22 11.88
N SER A 72 -11.61 4.49 12.79
CA SER A 72 -10.90 3.67 13.80
C SER A 72 -9.98 2.61 13.21
N LYS A 73 -10.23 2.18 11.96
CA LYS A 73 -9.40 1.22 11.22
C LYS A 73 -8.23 1.88 10.50
N PHE A 74 -8.26 3.21 10.33
CA PHE A 74 -7.14 3.95 9.77
C PHE A 74 -6.05 4.12 10.85
N GLN A 75 -4.91 3.48 10.61
CA GLN A 75 -3.70 3.71 11.37
C GLN A 75 -2.85 4.74 10.63
N ARG A 76 -2.51 5.83 11.31
CA ARG A 76 -1.60 6.83 10.75
C ARG A 76 -0.21 6.20 10.69
N CYS A 77 0.32 6.03 9.49
CA CYS A 77 1.69 5.54 9.38
C CYS A 77 2.64 6.58 9.99
N SER A 78 3.33 6.25 11.09
CA SER A 78 4.21 7.20 11.79
C SER A 78 5.49 7.48 11.00
N SER A 79 5.78 6.62 10.02
CA SER A 79 6.82 6.86 9.02
C SER A 79 6.38 6.40 7.63
N PRO A 80 6.94 6.99 6.55
CA PRO A 80 6.80 6.48 5.18
C PRO A 80 7.26 5.01 5.02
N ILE A 81 7.99 4.50 6.01
CA ILE A 81 8.66 3.19 5.99
C ILE A 81 7.74 2.10 6.54
N GLU A 82 6.73 2.44 7.35
CA GLU A 82 5.83 1.45 7.96
C GLU A 82 5.06 0.61 6.94
N GLY A 83 4.60 1.21 5.84
CA GLY A 83 3.95 0.47 4.76
C GLY A 83 4.91 -0.55 4.11
N ARG A 84 6.16 -0.15 3.88
CA ARG A 84 7.20 -1.04 3.34
C ARG A 84 7.54 -2.16 4.34
N ASN A 85 7.67 -1.83 5.62
CA ASN A 85 7.97 -2.81 6.67
C ASN A 85 6.82 -3.81 6.84
N GLY A 86 5.57 -3.35 6.81
CA GLY A 86 4.38 -4.20 6.79
C GLY A 86 4.36 -5.14 5.59
N TYR A 87 4.62 -4.62 4.38
CA TYR A 87 4.72 -5.42 3.17
C TYR A 87 5.85 -6.47 3.24
N LEU A 88 7.04 -6.09 3.71
CA LEU A 88 8.16 -7.01 3.87
C LEU A 88 7.87 -8.09 4.92
N SER A 89 7.24 -7.72 6.04
CA SER A 89 6.79 -8.65 7.07
C SER A 89 5.78 -9.65 6.51
N GLN A 90 4.78 -9.15 5.77
CA GLN A 90 3.78 -10.00 5.11
C GLN A 90 4.43 -10.96 4.11
N ILE A 91 5.37 -10.50 3.28
CA ILE A 91 6.13 -11.37 2.37
C ILE A 91 6.93 -12.41 3.13
N HIS A 92 7.57 -12.01 4.22
CA HIS A 92 8.37 -12.90 5.05
C HIS A 92 7.50 -14.01 5.65
N HIS A 93 6.32 -13.67 6.17
CA HIS A 93 5.38 -14.62 6.77
C HIS A 93 4.66 -15.50 5.75
N ASN A 94 4.20 -14.94 4.63
CA ASN A 94 3.45 -15.68 3.61
C ASN A 94 4.35 -16.60 2.77
N ARG A 95 5.66 -16.34 2.76
CA ARG A 95 6.65 -17.18 2.09
C ARG A 95 7.46 -17.94 3.14
N ARG A 96 8.37 -18.81 2.69
CA ARG A 96 9.35 -19.45 3.59
C ARG A 96 10.48 -18.49 3.98
N GLY A 97 10.12 -17.32 4.52
CA GLY A 97 11.04 -16.25 4.89
C GLY A 97 11.54 -15.38 3.73
N LEU A 98 12.36 -14.39 4.09
CA LEU A 98 13.00 -13.44 3.18
C LEU A 98 14.50 -13.39 3.47
N SER A 99 15.32 -13.95 2.58
CA SER A 99 16.77 -13.91 2.75
C SER A 99 17.32 -12.48 2.65
N SER A 100 18.48 -12.24 3.25
CA SER A 100 19.16 -10.94 3.21
C SER A 100 19.43 -10.47 1.78
N GLN A 101 19.80 -11.38 0.87
CA GLN A 101 19.98 -11.08 -0.55
C GLN A 101 18.67 -10.62 -1.22
N ARG A 102 17.56 -11.32 -0.97
CA ARG A 102 16.25 -10.93 -1.51
C ARG A 102 15.79 -9.59 -0.96
N LEU A 103 16.07 -9.31 0.32
CA LEU A 103 15.79 -8.02 0.93
C LEU A 103 16.59 -6.90 0.26
N LYS A 104 17.90 -7.10 -0.01
CA LYS A 104 18.72 -6.14 -0.76
C LYS A 104 18.15 -5.88 -2.15
N VAL A 105 17.82 -6.92 -2.89
CA VAL A 105 17.21 -6.80 -4.24
C VAL A 105 15.88 -6.06 -4.18
N ALA A 106 15.00 -6.39 -3.23
CA ALA A 106 13.73 -5.70 -3.04
C ALA A 106 13.91 -4.21 -2.70
N THR A 107 14.97 -3.85 -1.95
CA THR A 107 15.36 -2.47 -1.70
C THR A 107 15.77 -1.75 -2.98
N VAL A 108 16.58 -2.38 -3.84
CA VAL A 108 17.00 -1.80 -5.13
C VAL A 108 15.79 -1.58 -6.04
N ILE A 109 14.95 -2.61 -6.21
CA ILE A 109 13.73 -2.51 -7.05
C ILE A 109 12.80 -1.40 -6.54
N HIS A 110 12.57 -1.34 -5.22
CA HIS A 110 11.74 -0.29 -4.63
C HIS A 110 12.27 1.12 -4.92
N ASN A 111 13.59 1.31 -4.85
CA ASN A 111 14.20 2.63 -5.01
C ASN A 111 14.31 3.06 -6.47
N TYR A 112 14.58 2.14 -7.40
CA TYR A 112 14.98 2.47 -8.77
C TYR A 112 13.98 2.01 -9.85
N VAL A 113 12.99 1.18 -9.53
CA VAL A 113 12.01 0.65 -10.52
C VAL A 113 10.60 1.14 -10.24
N ILE A 114 10.14 1.06 -8.98
CA ILE A 114 8.75 1.40 -8.63
C ILE A 114 8.55 2.91 -8.77
N ARG A 115 7.59 3.29 -9.62
CA ARG A 115 7.23 4.68 -9.90
C ARG A 115 5.92 5.07 -9.23
N ARG A 116 5.81 6.33 -8.83
CA ARG A 116 4.55 6.95 -8.39
C ARG A 116 3.72 7.38 -9.61
N SER A 117 2.49 7.84 -9.38
CA SER A 117 1.61 8.46 -10.38
C SER A 117 2.23 9.63 -11.16
N ASP A 118 3.23 10.31 -10.59
CA ASP A 118 4.01 11.38 -11.25
C ASP A 118 5.18 10.84 -12.10
N GLY A 119 5.33 9.52 -12.20
CA GLY A 119 6.38 8.87 -12.97
C GLY A 119 7.75 8.80 -12.28
N THR A 120 7.92 9.37 -11.08
CA THR A 120 9.21 9.42 -10.37
C THR A 120 9.45 8.20 -9.48
N THR A 121 10.72 7.82 -9.32
CA THR A 121 11.13 6.74 -8.41
C THR A 121 11.37 7.26 -6.99
N ALA A 122 11.55 6.37 -6.01
CA ALA A 122 11.85 6.80 -4.64
C ALA A 122 13.27 7.40 -4.54
N ALA A 123 14.25 6.83 -5.25
CA ALA A 123 15.62 7.38 -5.28
C ALA A 123 15.65 8.78 -5.91
N GLU A 124 14.93 8.99 -7.01
CA GLU A 124 14.89 10.31 -7.66
C GLU A 124 14.37 11.40 -6.73
N ARG A 125 13.35 11.09 -5.92
CA ARG A 125 12.78 12.04 -4.95
C ARG A 125 13.68 12.26 -3.75
N LEU A 126 14.36 11.21 -3.28
CA LEU A 126 15.26 11.31 -2.13
C LEU A 126 16.51 12.13 -2.46
N PHE A 127 17.08 11.92 -3.65
CA PHE A 127 18.32 12.58 -4.08
C PHE A 127 18.09 13.80 -4.95
N CYS A 128 16.87 14.08 -5.37
CA CYS A 128 16.52 15.14 -6.32
C CYS A 128 17.32 15.05 -7.64
N LEU A 129 17.63 13.84 -8.09
CA LEU A 129 18.47 13.56 -9.26
C LEU A 129 17.85 12.46 -10.11
N LYS A 130 18.10 12.50 -11.42
CA LYS A 130 17.71 11.44 -12.34
C LYS A 130 18.71 10.30 -12.31
N PHE A 131 18.20 9.07 -12.30
CA PHE A 131 19.01 7.86 -12.36
C PHE A 131 18.76 7.13 -13.69
N PRO A 132 19.75 6.39 -14.21
CA PRO A 132 19.55 5.53 -15.36
C PRO A 132 18.50 4.46 -15.06
N ASP A 133 17.87 3.95 -16.11
CA ASP A 133 16.94 2.83 -15.97
C ASP A 133 17.68 1.61 -15.40
N LEU A 134 17.09 0.98 -14.37
CA LEU A 134 17.74 -0.13 -13.67
C LEU A 134 17.91 -1.34 -14.58
N PHE A 135 16.94 -1.64 -15.45
CA PHE A 135 17.03 -2.81 -16.31
C PHE A 135 18.13 -2.63 -17.35
N GLU A 136 18.18 -1.47 -18.01
CA GLU A 136 19.26 -1.15 -18.95
C GLU A 136 20.62 -1.15 -18.26
N PHE A 137 20.72 -0.54 -17.08
CA PHE A 137 21.94 -0.59 -16.27
C PHE A 137 22.37 -2.04 -16.00
N LEU A 138 21.44 -2.91 -15.60
CA LEU A 138 21.75 -4.31 -15.35
C LEU A 138 22.20 -5.03 -16.61
N VAL A 139 21.54 -4.85 -17.75
CA VAL A 139 21.94 -5.46 -19.02
C VAL A 139 23.36 -5.08 -19.41
N HIS A 140 23.74 -3.81 -19.24
CA HIS A 140 25.10 -3.34 -19.52
C HIS A 140 26.17 -3.89 -18.58
N HIS A 141 25.80 -4.25 -17.35
CA HIS A 141 26.73 -4.72 -16.31
C HIS A 141 26.63 -6.22 -16.03
N LEU A 142 25.70 -6.92 -16.69
CA LEU A 142 25.56 -8.35 -16.58
C LEU A 142 26.70 -8.98 -17.37
N GLY A 143 27.54 -9.74 -16.67
CA GLY A 143 28.55 -10.56 -17.33
C GLY A 143 27.93 -11.71 -18.13
N GLU A 144 28.78 -12.62 -18.61
CA GLU A 144 28.30 -13.81 -19.30
C GLU A 144 27.33 -14.61 -18.43
N LEU A 145 26.17 -14.96 -19.01
CA LEU A 145 25.19 -15.78 -18.34
C LEU A 145 25.75 -17.20 -18.14
N PRO A 146 25.50 -17.83 -16.97
CA PRO A 146 25.92 -19.20 -16.76
C PRO A 146 25.27 -20.12 -17.78
N GLN A 147 26.04 -21.09 -18.26
CA GLN A 147 25.54 -22.12 -19.16
C GLN A 147 24.33 -22.85 -18.55
N PRO A 148 23.35 -23.26 -19.36
CA PRO A 148 22.19 -23.99 -18.87
C PRO A 148 22.63 -25.22 -18.09
N ARG A 149 21.92 -25.51 -17.00
CA ARG A 149 22.17 -26.73 -16.21
C ARG A 149 22.16 -27.92 -17.16
N ARG A 150 23.25 -28.68 -17.20
CA ARG A 150 23.29 -29.95 -17.94
C ARG A 150 22.16 -30.83 -17.42
N ALA A 151 21.21 -31.15 -18.28
CA ALA A 151 20.15 -32.07 -17.94
C ALA A 151 20.78 -33.39 -17.49
N ARG A 152 20.31 -33.93 -16.36
CA ARG A 152 20.66 -35.31 -16.00
C ARG A 152 20.14 -36.17 -17.14
N LYS A 153 20.97 -37.05 -17.73
CA LYS A 153 20.48 -38.04 -18.70
C LYS A 153 19.27 -38.71 -18.05
N SER A 154 18.12 -38.63 -18.72
CA SER A 154 16.95 -39.40 -18.31
C SER A 154 17.44 -40.84 -18.16
N SER A 155 17.37 -41.38 -16.95
CA SER A 155 17.41 -42.82 -16.81
C SER A 155 16.21 -43.31 -17.59
N ILE A 156 16.43 -44.11 -18.64
CA ILE A 156 15.36 -44.83 -19.31
C ILE A 156 14.60 -45.52 -18.18
N ALA A 157 13.37 -45.07 -17.91
CA ALA A 157 12.52 -45.75 -16.98
C ALA A 157 12.41 -47.19 -17.50
N GLN A 158 12.64 -48.19 -16.65
CA GLN A 158 12.34 -49.56 -17.02
C GLN A 158 10.86 -49.58 -17.37
N THR A 159 10.54 -49.61 -18.65
CA THR A 159 9.16 -49.74 -19.11
C THR A 159 8.72 -51.12 -18.66
N PHE A 160 7.75 -51.18 -17.74
CA PHE A 160 7.09 -52.45 -17.42
C PHE A 160 6.37 -52.90 -18.68
N THR A 161 6.97 -53.81 -19.45
CA THR A 161 6.29 -54.47 -20.56
C THR A 161 5.31 -55.46 -19.97
N LEU A 162 4.07 -55.00 -19.74
CA LEU A 162 2.96 -55.91 -19.47
C LEU A 162 2.77 -56.76 -20.72
N SER A 163 2.92 -58.08 -20.59
CA SER A 163 2.81 -59.04 -21.71
C SER A 163 1.45 -59.04 -22.42
N THR A 164 0.45 -58.36 -21.85
CA THR A 164 -0.93 -58.33 -22.33
C THR A 164 -1.22 -57.21 -23.33
N VAL A 165 -0.28 -56.30 -23.60
CA VAL A 165 -0.49 -55.21 -24.57
C VAL A 165 0.19 -55.56 -25.90
N PRO A 166 -0.56 -55.83 -26.99
CA PRO A 166 0.04 -56.07 -28.29
C PRO A 166 0.58 -54.77 -28.89
N SER A 167 1.67 -54.92 -29.65
CA SER A 167 2.44 -53.87 -30.33
C SER A 167 1.61 -52.96 -31.23
#